data_AF-A0A972V9S2-F1
#
_entry.id   AF-A0A972V9S2-F1
#
_cell.length_a   1.000
_cell.length_b   1.000
_cell.length_c   1.000
_cell.angle_alpha   90.00
_cell.angle_beta   90.00
_cell.angle_gamma   90.00
#
_symmetry.space_group_name_H-M   'P 1'
#
loop_
_entity.id
_entity.type
_entity.pdbx_description
1 polymer ?
#
loop_
_entity_poly.entity_id
_entity_poly.type
_entity_poly.pdbx_seq_one_letter_code
_entity_poly.pdbx_strand_id
1 'polypeptide(L)'
;MLRTSHHNRALTLIEVLVVIVLISLLAGLGGGMYTGSYKRLQVEKAAKGLFVTARYARIAAIEHQRPYDLVLDQQNHGFMLTTHEQDPDTFETKETTVKNGFCRPEKLPDGVTFEVVSIESGASEESGSKTTVTFFPNGTADTAAIQLGNAQTHYSVVINCATGKASLTQGKAVDMTNTVIDLDAPNS
;
A
#
# COMPACT_ATOMS: atom_id res chain seq x y z
N MET A 1 50.11 -21.69 -42.73
CA MET A 1 48.78 -21.15 -43.06
C MET A 1 47.77 -22.29 -43.02
N LEU A 2 47.01 -22.43 -41.94
CA LEU A 2 45.94 -23.43 -41.80
C LEU A 2 44.60 -22.71 -41.83
N ARG A 3 43.81 -23.00 -42.87
CA ARG A 3 42.51 -22.38 -43.14
C ARG A 3 41.44 -23.28 -42.52
N THR A 4 40.87 -22.85 -41.38
CA THR A 4 39.78 -23.56 -40.71
C THR A 4 38.49 -23.39 -41.51
N SER A 5 37.96 -24.49 -42.04
CA SER A 5 36.65 -24.54 -42.71
C SER A 5 35.54 -24.40 -41.67
N HIS A 6 34.90 -23.23 -41.64
CA HIS A 6 33.68 -23.00 -40.86
C HIS A 6 32.52 -23.68 -41.60
N HIS A 7 32.08 -24.84 -41.12
CA HIS A 7 30.87 -25.49 -41.60
C HIS A 7 29.66 -24.70 -41.11
N ASN A 8 29.16 -23.79 -41.94
CA ASN A 8 27.87 -23.17 -41.73
C ASN A 8 26.79 -24.23 -42.00
N ARG A 9 26.38 -24.95 -40.96
CA ARG A 9 25.20 -25.82 -41.03
C ARG A 9 23.99 -24.91 -41.25
N ALA A 10 23.42 -24.95 -42.44
CA ALA A 10 22.13 -24.32 -42.71
C ALA A 10 21.07 -25.10 -41.90
N LEU A 11 20.43 -24.40 -40.95
CA LEU A 11 19.30 -24.95 -40.20
C LEU A 11 18.19 -25.35 -41.18
N THR A 12 17.68 -26.57 -41.04
CA THR A 12 16.60 -27.05 -41.90
C THR A 12 15.29 -26.35 -41.56
N LEU A 13 14.45 -26.05 -42.56
CA LEU A 13 13.15 -25.39 -42.34
C LEU A 13 12.26 -26.16 -41.35
N ILE A 14 12.38 -27.49 -41.33
CA ILE A 14 11.62 -28.35 -40.42
C ILE A 14 12.06 -28.18 -38.96
N GLU A 15 13.35 -27.99 -38.70
CA GLU A 15 13.88 -27.78 -37.35
C GLU A 15 13.39 -26.45 -36.77
N VAL A 16 13.41 -25.39 -37.59
CA VAL A 16 12.87 -24.08 -37.20
C VAL A 16 11.36 -24.16 -36.94
N LEU A 17 10.61 -24.91 -37.75
CA LEU A 17 9.16 -25.10 -37.56
C LEU A 17 8.87 -25.85 -36.25
N VAL A 18 9.59 -26.94 -35.97
CA VAL A 18 9.45 -27.71 -34.73
C VAL A 18 9.76 -26.85 -33.50
N VAL A 19 10.81 -26.03 -33.55
CA VAL A 19 11.18 -25.13 -32.44
C VAL A 19 10.09 -24.10 -32.17
N ILE A 20 9.49 -23.50 -33.20
CA ILE A 20 8.40 -22.53 -33.02
C ILE A 20 7.16 -23.19 -32.41
N VAL A 21 6.82 -24.42 -32.83
CA VAL A 21 5.73 -25.22 -32.23
C VAL A 21 6.03 -25.52 -30.76
N LEU A 22 7.26 -25.87 -30.42
CA LEU A 22 7.67 -26.14 -29.04
C LEU A 22 7.61 -24.88 -28.16
N ILE A 23 8.13 -23.74 -28.66
CA ILE A 23 8.11 -22.46 -27.93
C ILE A 23 6.67 -22.00 -27.70
N SER A 24 5.79 -22.12 -28.70
CA SER A 24 4.37 -21.74 -28.58
C SER A 24 3.60 -22.63 -27.60
N LEU A 25 3.89 -23.94 -27.57
CA LEU A 25 3.30 -24.85 -26.58
C LEU A 25 3.75 -24.48 -25.15
N LEU A 26 5.05 -24.21 -24.97
CA LEU A 26 5.61 -23.80 -23.67
C LEU A 26 5.09 -22.42 -23.23
N ALA A 27 4.98 -21.47 -24.16
CA ALA A 27 4.43 -20.15 -23.89
C ALA A 27 2.95 -20.21 -23.49
N GLY A 28 2.16 -21.06 -24.15
CA GLY A 28 0.75 -21.30 -23.84
C GLY A 28 0.52 -21.86 -22.43
N LEU A 29 1.42 -22.74 -21.96
CA LEU A 29 1.35 -23.30 -20.61
C LEU A 29 1.89 -22.36 -19.52
N GLY A 30 2.90 -21.52 -19.84
CA GLY A 30 3.52 -20.60 -18.88
C GLY A 30 2.72 -19.32 -18.60
N GLY A 31 1.95 -18.83 -19.56
CA GLY A 31 1.28 -17.51 -19.47
C GLY A 31 0.18 -17.41 -18.41
N GLY A 32 -0.51 -18.51 -18.08
CA GLY A 32 -1.68 -18.49 -17.19
C GLY A 32 -1.36 -18.31 -15.70
N MET A 33 -0.23 -18.86 -15.21
CA MET A 33 0.06 -18.92 -13.77
C MET A 33 0.70 -17.63 -13.20
N TYR A 34 1.32 -16.81 -14.04
CA TYR A 34 2.13 -15.67 -13.58
C TYR A 34 1.30 -14.49 -13.05
N THR A 35 0.04 -14.39 -13.46
CA THR A 35 -0.80 -13.20 -13.17
C THR A 35 -1.25 -13.12 -11.71
N GLY A 36 -1.48 -14.26 -11.04
CA GLY A 36 -1.96 -14.30 -9.65
C GLY A 36 -0.91 -13.85 -8.63
N SER A 37 0.30 -14.39 -8.72
CA SER A 37 1.41 -14.05 -7.82
C SER A 37 1.81 -12.58 -7.93
N TYR A 38 1.84 -12.03 -9.14
CA TYR A 38 2.12 -10.61 -9.35
C TYR A 38 1.05 -9.71 -8.71
N LYS A 39 -0.24 -10.02 -8.90
CA LYS A 39 -1.33 -9.27 -8.28
C LYS A 39 -1.28 -9.30 -6.75
N ARG A 40 -0.95 -10.44 -6.15
CA ARG A 40 -0.76 -10.56 -4.69
C ARG A 40 0.37 -9.65 -4.18
N LEU A 41 1.51 -9.65 -4.88
CA LEU A 41 2.65 -8.81 -4.54
C LEU A 41 2.31 -7.31 -4.66
N GLN A 42 1.47 -6.91 -5.61
CA GLN A 42 1.02 -5.53 -5.74
C GLN A 42 0.19 -5.07 -4.53
N VAL A 43 -0.77 -5.89 -4.07
CA VAL A 43 -1.55 -5.58 -2.86
C VAL A 43 -0.64 -5.47 -1.64
N GLU A 44 0.25 -6.45 -1.46
CA GLU A 44 1.18 -6.46 -0.33
C GLU A 44 2.11 -5.24 -0.33
N LYS A 45 2.64 -4.86 -1.49
CA LYS A 45 3.50 -3.68 -1.64
C LYS A 45 2.74 -2.41 -1.27
N ALA A 46 1.51 -2.24 -1.77
CA ALA A 46 0.68 -1.08 -1.45
C ALA A 46 0.37 -1.02 0.06
N ALA A 47 0.06 -2.14 0.69
CA ALA A 47 -0.19 -2.21 2.12
C ALA A 47 1.06 -1.92 2.97
N LYS A 48 2.23 -2.39 2.55
CA LYS A 48 3.52 -2.03 3.15
C LYS A 48 3.82 -0.54 3.00
N GLY A 49 3.55 0.05 1.83
CA GLY A 49 3.70 1.48 1.58
C GLY A 49 2.83 2.30 2.52
N LEU A 50 1.55 1.93 2.65
CA LEU A 50 0.61 2.56 3.58
C LEU A 50 1.08 2.44 5.04
N PHE A 51 1.51 1.24 5.46
CA PHE A 51 2.02 0.98 6.80
C PHE A 51 3.27 1.80 7.14
N VAL A 52 4.24 1.87 6.22
CA VAL A 52 5.46 2.68 6.38
C VAL A 52 5.09 4.16 6.47
N THR A 53 4.18 4.62 5.62
CA THR A 53 3.69 6.01 5.63
C THR A 53 3.03 6.37 6.96
N ALA A 54 2.14 5.52 7.48
CA ALA A 54 1.49 5.71 8.77
C ALA A 54 2.51 5.74 9.93
N ARG A 55 3.49 4.83 9.92
CA ARG A 55 4.57 4.83 10.93
C ARG A 55 5.38 6.11 10.88
N TYR A 56 5.71 6.58 9.67
CA TYR A 56 6.45 7.81 9.50
C TYR A 56 5.63 9.02 9.94
N ALA A 57 4.33 9.08 9.62
CA ALA A 57 3.42 10.14 10.04
C ALA A 57 3.48 10.35 11.57
N ARG A 58 3.39 9.27 12.34
CA ARG A 58 3.56 9.30 13.80
C ARG A 58 4.91 9.86 14.24
N ILE A 59 6.00 9.39 13.63
CA ILE A 59 7.36 9.85 13.99
C ILE A 59 7.49 11.34 13.68
N ALA A 60 7.09 11.76 12.49
CA ALA A 60 7.15 13.14 12.04
C ALA A 60 6.28 14.08 12.90
N ALA A 61 5.10 13.63 13.32
CA ALA A 61 4.23 14.42 14.19
C ALA A 61 4.87 14.68 15.56
N ILE A 62 5.52 13.66 16.13
CA ILE A 62 6.25 13.77 17.41
C ILE A 62 7.51 14.63 17.23
N GLU A 63 8.27 14.39 16.16
CA GLU A 63 9.56 15.07 15.91
C GLU A 63 9.38 16.56 15.64
N HIS A 64 8.41 16.91 14.79
CA HIS A 64 8.15 18.30 14.38
C HIS A 64 7.11 18.99 15.27
N GLN A 65 6.59 18.31 16.29
CA GLN A 65 5.61 18.85 17.23
C GLN A 65 4.38 19.46 16.55
N ARG A 66 3.89 18.84 15.47
CA ARG A 66 2.71 19.28 14.72
C ARG A 66 1.90 18.11 14.17
N PRO A 67 0.59 18.27 13.90
CA PRO A 67 -0.21 17.22 13.32
C PRO A 67 0.22 16.86 11.90
N TYR A 68 0.12 15.58 11.56
CA TYR A 68 0.32 15.05 10.20
C TYR A 68 -0.88 14.22 9.77
N ASP A 69 -1.31 14.42 8.53
CA ASP A 69 -2.56 13.91 7.99
C ASP A 69 -2.27 12.85 6.93
N LEU A 70 -2.62 11.60 7.21
CA LEU A 70 -2.60 10.53 6.21
C LEU A 70 -3.92 10.60 5.43
N VAL A 71 -3.84 11.17 4.24
CA VAL A 71 -4.99 11.36 3.35
C VAL A 71 -5.13 10.15 2.45
N LEU A 72 -6.29 9.51 2.52
CA LEU A 72 -6.73 8.41 1.66
C LEU A 72 -7.66 9.01 0.60
N ASP A 73 -7.21 9.00 -0.65
CA ASP A 73 -7.97 9.53 -1.78
C ASP A 73 -8.58 8.36 -2.56
N GLN A 74 -9.85 8.08 -2.28
CA GLN A 74 -10.57 6.98 -2.92
C GLN A 74 -10.83 7.27 -4.40
N GLN A 75 -11.00 8.55 -4.79
CA GLN A 75 -11.24 8.95 -6.17
C GLN A 75 -9.98 8.84 -7.04
N ASN A 76 -8.83 9.25 -6.53
CA ASN A 76 -7.55 9.17 -7.24
C ASN A 76 -6.81 7.84 -6.98
N HIS A 77 -7.44 6.91 -6.26
CA HIS A 77 -6.90 5.60 -5.92
C HIS A 77 -5.49 5.69 -5.35
N GLY A 78 -5.31 6.48 -4.30
CA GLY A 78 -3.99 6.70 -3.73
C GLY A 78 -4.03 7.19 -2.30
N PHE A 79 -2.86 7.31 -1.71
CA PHE A 79 -2.70 7.91 -0.40
C PHE A 79 -1.47 8.82 -0.39
N MET A 80 -1.51 9.81 0.49
CA MET A 80 -0.40 10.73 0.70
C MET A 80 -0.37 11.21 2.14
N LEU A 81 0.77 11.75 2.54
CA LEU A 81 0.94 12.39 3.83
C LEU A 81 0.98 13.90 3.62
N THR A 82 0.18 14.64 4.38
CA THR A 82 0.16 16.10 4.38
C THR A 82 0.38 16.64 5.79
N THR A 83 0.76 17.91 5.88
CA THR A 83 0.96 18.62 7.14
C THR A 83 0.57 20.07 6.91
N HIS A 84 0.20 20.75 7.99
CA HIS A 84 -0.10 22.17 7.98
C HIS A 84 1.15 22.93 8.37
N GLU A 85 1.64 23.79 7.47
CA GLU A 85 2.78 24.66 7.72
C GLU A 85 2.34 26.11 7.62
N GLN A 86 2.86 26.97 8.50
CA GLN A 86 2.61 28.39 8.39
C GLN A 86 3.56 28.97 7.35
N ASP A 87 3.00 29.65 6.35
CA ASP A 87 3.77 30.37 5.36
C ASP A 87 4.52 31.54 6.04
N PRO A 88 5.85 31.65 5.90
CA PRO A 88 6.64 32.68 6.57
C PRO A 88 6.35 34.09 6.06
N ASP A 89 5.82 34.22 4.84
CA ASP A 89 5.56 35.51 4.20
C ASP A 89 4.12 35.98 4.45
N THR A 90 3.14 35.06 4.40
CA THR A 90 1.71 35.42 4.55
C THR A 90 1.13 35.14 5.93
N PHE A 91 1.86 34.41 6.80
CA PHE A 91 1.37 33.90 8.09
C PHE A 91 0.12 33.00 7.98
N GLU A 92 -0.25 32.57 6.77
CA GLU A 92 -1.38 31.67 6.54
C GLU A 92 -0.95 30.22 6.76
N THR A 93 -1.81 29.43 7.40
CA THR A 93 -1.63 27.98 7.50
C THR A 93 -1.97 27.34 6.16
N LYS A 94 -0.99 26.69 5.55
CA LYS A 94 -1.14 26.00 4.27
C LYS A 94 -0.88 24.50 4.41
N GLU A 95 -1.77 23.72 3.81
CA GLU A 95 -1.56 22.28 3.66
C GLU A 95 -0.44 22.02 2.64
N THR A 96 0.58 21.28 3.08
CA THR A 96 1.73 20.91 2.26
C THR A 96 1.89 19.40 2.22
N THR A 97 2.06 18.85 1.01
CA THR A 97 2.33 17.42 0.82
C THR A 97 3.76 17.08 1.21
N VAL A 98 3.91 16.09 2.10
CA VAL A 98 5.19 15.60 2.57
C VAL A 98 5.81 14.69 1.52
N LYS A 99 7.05 15.01 1.10
CA LYS A 99 7.82 14.23 0.13
C LYS A 99 9.25 14.06 0.62
N ASN A 100 9.66 12.82 0.91
CA ASN A 100 11.02 12.46 1.30
C ASN A 100 11.32 10.99 0.95
N GLY A 101 12.41 10.42 1.48
CA GLY A 101 12.81 9.03 1.23
C GLY A 101 11.87 7.96 1.81
N PHE A 102 11.01 8.32 2.76
CA PHE A 102 10.07 7.41 3.44
C PHE A 102 8.64 7.55 2.95
N CYS A 103 8.24 8.77 2.58
CA CYS A 103 6.88 9.11 2.19
C CYS A 103 6.87 9.91 0.90
N ARG A 104 6.01 9.47 -0.03
CA ARG A 104 5.66 10.19 -1.25
C ARG A 104 4.21 9.85 -1.59
N PRO A 105 3.49 10.73 -2.30
CA PRO A 105 2.18 10.38 -2.84
C PRO A 105 2.27 9.08 -3.63
N GLU A 106 1.49 8.08 -3.23
CA GLU A 106 1.49 6.76 -3.83
C GLU A 106 0.12 6.49 -4.44
N LYS A 107 0.12 6.10 -5.72
CA LYS A 107 -1.06 5.57 -6.38
C LYS A 107 -1.09 4.06 -6.17
N LEU A 108 -2.27 3.55 -5.84
CA LEU A 108 -2.52 2.13 -5.77
C LEU A 108 -2.34 1.51 -7.17
N PRO A 109 -1.69 0.34 -7.28
CA PRO A 109 -1.58 -0.35 -8.56
C PRO A 109 -2.94 -0.79 -9.11
N ASP A 110 -3.00 -1.05 -10.41
CA ASP A 110 -4.23 -1.49 -11.07
C ASP A 110 -4.81 -2.75 -10.41
N GLY A 111 -6.11 -2.68 -10.10
CA GLY A 111 -6.84 -3.75 -9.43
C GLY A 111 -6.66 -3.82 -7.91
N VAL A 112 -5.88 -2.90 -7.30
CA VAL A 112 -5.82 -2.71 -5.85
C VAL A 112 -6.74 -1.55 -5.46
N THR A 113 -7.63 -1.77 -4.50
CA THR A 113 -8.58 -0.76 -4.02
C THR A 113 -8.60 -0.69 -2.50
N PHE A 114 -9.08 0.44 -1.98
CA PHE A 114 -9.54 0.53 -0.59
C PHE A 114 -10.85 -0.25 -0.46
N GLU A 115 -10.81 -1.44 0.14
CA GLU A 115 -11.99 -2.29 0.31
C GLU A 115 -12.78 -1.92 1.57
N VAL A 116 -12.09 -1.49 2.63
CA VAL A 116 -12.68 -1.01 3.88
C VAL A 116 -11.86 0.17 4.36
N VAL A 117 -12.52 1.26 4.71
CA VAL A 117 -11.92 2.40 5.40
C VAL A 117 -12.88 2.77 6.53
N SER A 118 -12.43 2.58 7.76
CA SER A 118 -13.14 3.00 8.96
C SER A 118 -12.21 3.90 9.74
N ILE A 119 -12.66 5.12 10.04
CA ILE A 119 -11.91 6.10 10.82
C ILE A 119 -12.85 6.62 11.90
N GLU A 120 -12.45 6.50 13.15
CA GLU A 120 -13.10 7.16 14.27
C GLU A 120 -12.26 8.38 14.62
N SER A 121 -12.61 9.51 14.01
CA SER A 121 -11.98 10.79 14.30
C SER A 121 -12.88 11.63 15.19
N GLY A 122 -12.28 12.28 16.18
CA GLY A 122 -12.96 13.29 16.99
C GLY A 122 -13.08 14.66 16.29
N ALA A 123 -12.39 14.86 15.15
CA ALA A 123 -12.19 16.17 14.54
C ALA A 123 -11.94 16.17 13.02
N SER A 124 -12.39 15.18 12.25
CA SER A 124 -12.15 15.14 10.80
C SER A 124 -13.28 15.78 10.00
N GLU A 125 -12.90 16.76 9.18
CA GLU A 125 -13.71 17.25 8.06
C GLU A 125 -13.75 16.17 6.97
N GLU A 126 -14.86 15.44 6.87
CA GLU A 126 -15.18 14.61 5.72
C GLU A 126 -15.48 15.50 4.51
N SER A 127 -14.44 16.02 3.85
CA SER A 127 -14.59 16.67 2.54
C SER A 127 -14.68 15.61 1.44
N GLY A 128 -15.85 14.97 1.34
CA GLY A 128 -16.23 14.12 0.20
C GLY A 128 -15.50 12.76 0.11
N SER A 129 -14.72 12.56 -0.95
CA SER A 129 -14.07 11.28 -1.32
C SER A 129 -12.72 11.02 -0.67
N LYS A 130 -12.26 11.98 0.14
CA LYS A 130 -11.01 11.91 0.87
C LYS A 130 -11.31 11.65 2.34
N THR A 131 -10.63 10.68 2.90
CA THR A 131 -10.70 10.39 4.33
C THR A 131 -9.32 10.55 4.92
N THR A 132 -9.24 11.16 6.10
CA THR A 132 -7.96 11.55 6.71
C THR A 132 -7.80 10.87 8.06
N VAL A 133 -6.62 10.30 8.30
CA VAL A 133 -6.19 9.84 9.63
C VAL A 133 -5.17 10.83 10.17
N THR A 134 -5.49 11.49 11.27
CA THR A 134 -4.63 12.50 11.91
C THR A 134 -3.69 11.84 12.91
N PHE A 135 -2.41 12.19 12.85
CA PHE A 135 -1.40 11.83 13.84
C PHE A 135 -0.98 13.06 14.64
N PHE A 136 -1.00 12.96 15.96
CA PHE A 136 -0.83 14.10 16.86
C PHE A 136 0.58 14.17 17.49
N PRO A 137 1.05 15.37 17.88
CA PRO A 137 2.38 15.58 18.48
C PRO A 137 2.66 14.81 19.77
N ASN A 138 1.62 14.52 20.54
CA ASN A 138 1.67 13.72 21.76
C ASN A 138 1.86 12.20 21.49
N GLY A 139 1.89 11.80 20.21
CA GLY A 139 2.03 10.42 19.77
C GLY A 139 0.73 9.63 19.70
N THR A 140 -0.43 10.26 19.92
CA THR A 140 -1.75 9.67 19.64
C THR A 140 -2.11 9.83 18.16
N ALA A 141 -3.18 9.17 17.72
CA ALA A 141 -3.74 9.32 16.38
C ALA A 141 -5.27 9.13 16.41
N ASP A 142 -5.95 9.37 15.29
CA ASP A 142 -7.30 8.86 15.09
C ASP A 142 -7.27 7.31 15.05
N THR A 143 -8.34 6.67 15.53
CA THR A 143 -8.48 5.21 15.33
C THR A 143 -8.82 4.98 13.87
N ALA A 144 -8.09 4.10 13.20
CA ALA A 144 -8.41 3.76 11.81
C ALA A 144 -8.14 2.29 11.49
N ALA A 145 -9.01 1.71 10.66
CA ALA A 145 -8.84 0.41 10.05
C ALA A 145 -8.98 0.54 8.53
N ILE A 146 -7.89 0.28 7.81
CA ILE A 146 -7.79 0.46 6.36
C ILE A 146 -7.46 -0.89 5.74
N GLN A 147 -8.34 -1.40 4.88
CA GLN A 147 -8.13 -2.63 4.14
C GLN A 147 -7.83 -2.33 2.67
N LEU A 148 -6.72 -2.84 2.19
CA LEU A 148 -6.35 -2.85 0.78
C LEU A 148 -6.52 -4.27 0.22
N GLY A 149 -7.07 -4.37 -0.98
CA GLY A 149 -7.23 -5.68 -1.61
C GLY A 149 -7.61 -5.63 -3.08
N ASN A 150 -7.76 -6.83 -3.63
CA ASN A 150 -8.16 -7.07 -5.02
C ASN A 150 -9.24 -8.16 -5.11
N ALA A 151 -10.13 -8.23 -4.11
CA ALA A 151 -11.13 -9.28 -3.88
C ALA A 151 -10.59 -10.68 -3.54
N GLN A 152 -9.33 -11.02 -3.88
CA GLN A 152 -8.71 -12.32 -3.58
C GLN A 152 -7.66 -12.23 -2.47
N THR A 153 -6.86 -11.17 -2.49
CA THR A 153 -5.81 -10.88 -1.51
C THR A 153 -6.21 -9.64 -0.72
N HIS A 154 -6.10 -9.73 0.60
CA HIS A 154 -6.47 -8.65 1.52
C HIS A 154 -5.34 -8.41 2.51
N TYR A 155 -5.03 -7.15 2.74
CA TYR A 155 -4.16 -6.69 3.81
C TYR A 155 -4.83 -5.55 4.56
N SER A 156 -4.63 -5.51 5.87
CA SER A 156 -5.20 -4.48 6.74
C SER A 156 -4.12 -3.74 7.50
N VAL A 157 -4.23 -2.41 7.50
CA VAL A 157 -3.46 -1.51 8.33
C VAL A 157 -4.39 -0.95 9.40
N VAL A 158 -4.07 -1.20 10.66
CA VAL A 158 -4.84 -0.72 11.81
C VAL A 158 -4.01 0.26 12.62
N ILE A 159 -4.61 1.38 13.00
CA ILE A 159 -3.98 2.46 13.76
C ILE A 159 -4.70 2.58 15.09
N ASN A 160 -3.94 2.45 16.18
CA ASN A 160 -4.44 2.56 17.54
C ASN A 160 -4.41 4.01 18.01
N CYS A 161 -5.54 4.54 18.50
CA CYS A 161 -5.63 5.94 18.89
C CYS A 161 -4.69 6.34 20.04
N ALA A 162 -4.62 5.53 21.10
CA ALA A 162 -3.87 5.85 22.30
C ALA A 162 -2.35 5.89 22.09
N THR A 163 -1.85 5.10 21.14
CA THR A 163 -0.40 4.96 20.91
C THR A 163 0.06 5.52 19.57
N GLY A 164 -0.87 5.82 18.65
CA GLY A 164 -0.60 6.19 17.27
C GLY A 164 0.12 5.11 16.45
N LYS A 165 0.27 3.89 16.99
CA LYS A 165 1.01 2.82 16.32
C LYS A 165 0.15 2.18 15.23
N ALA A 166 0.75 2.02 14.06
CA ALA A 166 0.20 1.22 12.98
C ALA A 166 0.63 -0.26 13.12
N SER A 167 -0.25 -1.18 12.78
CA SER A 167 0.02 -2.61 12.58
C SER A 167 -0.39 -3.01 11.16
N LEU A 168 0.33 -3.94 10.54
CA LEU A 168 0.03 -4.49 9.22
C LEU A 168 -0.20 -5.99 9.36
N THR A 169 -1.33 -6.46 8.85
CA THR A 169 -1.68 -7.89 8.89
C THR A 169 -2.25 -8.34 7.55
N GLN A 170 -2.01 -9.60 7.20
CA GLN A 170 -2.64 -10.23 6.05
C GLN A 170 -4.04 -10.74 6.46
N GLY A 171 -5.09 -10.31 5.78
CA GLY A 171 -6.47 -10.66 6.11
C GLY A 171 -7.44 -9.49 6.00
N LYS A 172 -8.69 -9.72 6.43
CA LYS A 172 -9.74 -8.69 6.48
C LYS A 172 -9.65 -7.88 7.77
N ALA A 173 -10.05 -6.61 7.72
CA ALA A 173 -10.01 -5.72 8.87
C ALA A 173 -10.97 -6.14 10.01
N VAL A 174 -12.06 -6.83 9.66
CA VAL A 174 -13.15 -7.22 10.59
C VAL A 174 -12.74 -8.26 11.63
N ASP A 175 -11.71 -9.08 11.38
CA ASP A 175 -11.24 -10.08 12.36
C ASP A 175 -10.53 -9.45 13.58
N MET A 176 -10.28 -8.13 13.58
CA MET A 176 -9.54 -7.46 14.66
C MET A 176 -10.41 -6.78 15.71
N THR A 177 -11.65 -6.41 15.41
CA THR A 177 -12.57 -5.87 16.43
C THR A 177 -12.92 -6.92 17.49
N ASN A 178 -12.86 -8.21 17.14
CA ASN A 178 -13.06 -9.33 18.06
C ASN A 178 -11.79 -9.76 18.84
N THR A 179 -10.63 -9.16 18.56
CA THR A 179 -9.40 -9.44 19.33
C THR A 179 -9.22 -8.45 20.49
N VAL A 180 -10.20 -7.55 20.71
CA VAL A 180 -10.44 -7.00 22.05
C VAL A 180 -11.23 -8.06 22.81
N ILE A 181 -10.53 -9.13 23.19
CA ILE A 181 -11.05 -10.17 24.05
C ILE A 181 -11.34 -9.53 25.40
N ASP A 182 -12.63 -9.40 25.67
CA ASP A 182 -13.30 -9.31 26.96
C ASP A 182 -12.42 -9.84 28.12
N LEU A 183 -11.88 -8.91 28.92
CA LEU A 183 -11.13 -9.19 30.14
C LEU A 183 -12.06 -9.40 31.35
N ASP A 184 -13.38 -9.37 31.16
CA ASP A 184 -14.38 -9.45 32.22
C ASP A 184 -15.17 -10.77 32.20
N ALA A 185 -14.61 -11.86 31.65
CA ALA A 185 -15.19 -13.18 31.88
C ALA A 185 -15.07 -13.53 33.38
N PRO A 186 -16.18 -13.56 34.16
CA PRO A 186 -16.10 -13.95 35.55
C PRO A 186 -15.85 -15.45 35.59
N ASN A 187 -14.67 -15.82 36.07
CA ASN A 187 -14.37 -17.16 36.51
C ASN A 187 -15.23 -17.48 37.75
N SER A 188 -16.40 -18.09 37.53
CA SER A 188 -17.17 -18.89 38.50
C SER A 188 -18.17 -19.78 37.79
#